data_AF-A0A850MAE3-F1
#
_entry.id   AF-A0A850MAE3-F1
#
_cell.length_a   1.000
_cell.length_b   1.000
_cell.length_c   1.000
_cell.angle_alpha   90.00
_cell.angle_beta   90.00
_cell.angle_gamma   90.00
#
_symmetry.space_group_name_H-M   'P 1'
#
loop_
_entity.id
_entity.type
_entity.pdbx_description
1 polymer ?
#
loop_
_entity_poly.entity_id
_entity_poly.type
_entity_poly.pdbx_seq_one_letter_code
_entity_poly.pdbx_strand_id
1 'polypeptide(L)'
;MPKKMQAGFQYTPEILRELLNPINKEELLTLLKDWGIKKIAQELNKVETFLKSVGTKLSQKQIEDLWLLREKELIFRSRSWILFKFTKNSQEIKDFHNIQQQFEQYLVSHQLKFNNEIKLYTLRDEIYINLIYHGPFRLYEENIYDFKVIRSVQRIRCLINLKLGILRMNGRSLSKIQLLLNMIKEIFGINPKKIPIPAYIISDFIKDEKPIKKLIVTCPRMVGGFSGIEKIVVEGPNVVEGLYNLQSRQEIPFSFQGLQKVGPWTEAKSNSARITNRGEIQISDESHQERLLDMIQD
;
A
#
# COMPACT_ATOMS: atom_id res chain seq x y z
N MET A 1 38.76 24.34 -13.46
CA MET A 1 37.88 23.15 -13.28
C MET A 1 36.43 23.60 -13.39
N PRO A 2 35.67 23.16 -14.41
CA PRO A 2 34.25 23.52 -14.50
C PRO A 2 33.46 22.78 -13.41
N LYS A 3 32.75 23.53 -12.57
CA LYS A 3 31.76 22.99 -11.65
C LYS A 3 30.70 22.25 -12.48
N LYS A 4 30.58 20.93 -12.30
CA LYS A 4 29.40 20.19 -12.79
C LYS A 4 28.17 20.83 -12.16
N MET A 5 27.42 21.63 -12.92
CA MET A 5 26.09 22.06 -12.52
C MET A 5 25.24 20.80 -12.42
N GLN A 6 24.84 20.42 -11.21
CA GLN A 6 23.79 19.44 -11.02
C GLN A 6 22.52 20.03 -11.63
N ALA A 7 22.05 19.47 -12.75
CA ALA A 7 20.82 19.88 -13.38
C ALA A 7 19.67 19.63 -12.40
N GLY A 8 19.09 20.72 -11.86
CA GLY A 8 17.86 20.63 -11.09
C GLY A 8 16.70 20.22 -12.00
N PHE A 9 15.83 19.34 -11.52
CA PHE A 9 14.60 19.02 -12.24
C PHE A 9 13.63 20.19 -12.12
N GLN A 10 13.06 20.63 -13.24
CA GLN A 10 12.04 21.67 -13.28
C GLN A 10 10.67 21.01 -13.40
N TYR A 11 9.83 21.20 -12.39
CA TYR A 11 8.47 20.66 -12.37
C TYR A 11 7.44 21.74 -12.67
N THR A 12 6.34 21.33 -13.32
CA THR A 12 5.19 22.21 -13.44
C THR A 12 4.48 22.35 -12.08
N PRO A 13 3.82 23.49 -11.81
CA PRO A 13 3.05 23.68 -10.59
C PRO A 13 1.99 22.59 -10.35
N GLU A 14 1.44 22.00 -11.42
CA GLU A 14 0.43 20.94 -11.35
C GLU A 14 1.03 19.65 -10.78
N ILE A 15 2.21 19.24 -11.25
CA ILE A 15 2.90 18.05 -10.72
C ILE A 15 3.27 18.26 -9.25
N LEU A 16 3.71 19.46 -8.88
CA LEU A 16 4.02 19.80 -7.50
C LEU A 16 2.76 19.80 -6.64
N ARG A 17 1.61 20.27 -7.14
CA ARG A 17 0.31 20.15 -6.44
C ARG A 17 -0.03 18.69 -6.16
N GLU A 18 0.08 17.81 -7.16
CA GLU A 18 -0.21 16.38 -6.96
C GLU A 18 0.74 15.70 -5.98
N LEU A 19 2.01 16.11 -5.97
CA LEU A 19 3.03 15.62 -5.05
C LEU A 19 2.74 16.12 -3.62
N LEU A 20 2.41 17.39 -3.47
CA LEU A 20 2.24 18.03 -2.18
C LEU A 20 0.88 17.76 -1.55
N ASN A 21 -0.19 17.62 -2.34
CA ASN A 21 -1.57 17.53 -1.84
C ASN A 21 -1.77 16.51 -0.71
N PRO A 22 -1.22 15.28 -0.77
CA PRO A 22 -1.38 14.30 0.30
C PRO A 22 -0.60 14.61 1.58
N ILE A 23 0.44 15.47 1.52
CA ILE A 23 1.38 15.72 2.62
C ILE A 23 0.76 16.63 3.69
N ASN A 24 0.87 16.31 4.97
CA ASN A 24 0.45 17.25 6.03
C ASN A 24 1.26 18.57 5.97
N LYS A 25 0.61 19.72 6.17
CA LYS A 25 1.27 21.04 6.18
C LYS A 25 2.39 21.09 7.22
N GLU A 26 2.19 20.55 8.41
CA GLU A 26 3.19 20.56 9.48
C GLU A 26 4.43 19.74 9.13
N GLU A 27 4.24 18.54 8.58
CA GLU A 27 5.36 17.70 8.12
C GLU A 27 6.13 18.36 6.97
N LEU A 28 5.42 19.00 6.02
CA LEU A 28 6.07 19.74 4.95
C LEU A 28 6.91 20.90 5.51
N LEU A 29 6.39 21.64 6.48
CA LEU A 29 7.11 22.74 7.12
C LEU A 29 8.37 22.25 7.84
N THR A 30 8.31 21.10 8.51
CA THR A 30 9.48 20.46 9.13
C THR A 30 10.52 20.09 8.08
N LEU A 31 10.10 19.46 6.98
CA LEU A 31 11.01 19.10 5.88
C LEU A 31 11.69 20.33 5.26
N LEU A 32 10.95 21.42 5.07
CA LEU A 32 11.52 22.68 4.58
C LEU A 32 12.57 23.27 5.52
N LYS A 33 12.37 23.16 6.85
CA LYS A 33 13.37 23.55 7.85
C LYS A 33 14.61 22.67 7.78
N ASP A 34 14.43 21.36 7.60
CA ASP A 34 15.54 20.40 7.47
C ASP A 34 16.39 20.67 6.22
N TRP A 35 15.77 21.18 5.15
CA TRP A 35 16.48 21.68 3.96
C TRP A 35 17.20 23.02 4.18
N GLY A 36 17.08 23.63 5.36
CA GLY A 36 17.70 24.90 5.71
C GLY A 36 16.97 26.13 5.17
N ILE A 37 15.69 26.01 4.79
CA ILE A 37 14.90 27.13 4.29
C ILE A 37 14.52 28.06 5.46
N LYS A 38 15.25 29.18 5.58
CA LYS A 38 15.11 30.12 6.72
C LYS A 38 13.85 30.98 6.66
N LYS A 39 13.38 31.34 5.46
CA LYS A 39 12.17 32.15 5.25
C LYS A 39 11.10 31.28 4.60
N ILE A 40 10.26 30.69 5.43
CA ILE A 40 9.10 29.94 4.94
C ILE A 40 7.92 30.91 4.85
N ALA A 41 7.33 31.03 3.66
CA ALA A 41 6.15 31.87 3.46
C ALA A 41 4.98 31.36 4.31
N GLN A 42 4.32 32.24 5.07
CA GLN A 42 3.17 31.88 5.90
C GLN A 42 1.86 32.08 5.15
N GLU A 43 1.67 31.34 4.06
CA GLU A 43 0.43 31.40 3.29
C GLU A 43 -0.64 30.46 3.87
N LEU A 44 -1.91 30.74 3.56
CA LEU A 44 -3.02 29.83 3.89
C LEU A 44 -2.83 28.48 3.18
N ASN A 45 -2.45 28.52 1.89
CA ASN A 45 -2.27 27.34 1.05
C ASN A 45 -0.86 26.73 1.15
N LYS A 46 -0.80 25.42 1.42
CA LYS A 46 0.43 24.62 1.49
C LYS A 46 1.25 24.65 0.20
N VAL A 47 0.60 24.58 -0.95
CA VAL A 47 1.28 24.57 -2.26
C VAL A 47 1.94 25.90 -2.52
N GLU A 48 1.25 27.01 -2.24
CA GLU A 48 1.79 28.36 -2.39
C GLU A 48 2.93 28.63 -1.42
N THR A 49 2.79 28.15 -0.17
CA THR A 49 3.88 28.15 0.82
C THR A 49 5.14 27.50 0.25
N PHE A 50 5.01 26.31 -0.34
CA PHE A 50 6.13 25.58 -0.94
C PHE A 50 6.73 26.33 -2.14
N LEU A 51 5.90 26.73 -3.11
CA LEU A 51 6.35 27.40 -4.32
C LEU A 51 7.05 28.74 -4.04
N LYS A 52 6.57 29.52 -3.06
CA LYS A 52 7.24 30.77 -2.66
C LYS A 52 8.55 30.54 -1.90
N SER A 53 8.65 29.44 -1.15
CA SER A 53 9.82 29.16 -0.30
C SER A 53 10.95 28.45 -1.04
N VAL A 54 10.61 27.58 -2.01
CA VAL A 54 11.57 26.72 -2.73
C VAL A 54 11.56 26.95 -4.25
N GLY A 55 10.41 27.32 -4.82
CA GLY A 55 10.23 27.45 -6.27
C GLY A 55 9.91 26.12 -6.96
N THR A 56 10.20 26.04 -8.27
CA THR A 56 9.92 24.87 -9.13
C THR A 56 11.14 24.03 -9.46
N LYS A 57 12.34 24.51 -9.10
CA LYS A 57 13.61 23.80 -9.32
C LYS A 57 13.98 23.05 -8.06
N LEU A 58 13.94 21.72 -8.13
CA LEU A 58 14.28 20.86 -7.01
C LEU A 58 15.49 19.99 -7.35
N SER A 59 16.36 19.79 -6.37
CA SER A 59 17.39 18.75 -6.44
C SER A 59 16.75 17.36 -6.37
N GLN A 60 17.45 16.35 -6.88
CA GLN A 60 17.00 14.95 -6.82
C GLN A 60 16.66 14.52 -5.38
N LYS A 61 17.51 14.87 -4.42
CA LYS A 61 17.29 14.55 -3.00
C LYS A 61 16.00 15.17 -2.46
N GLN A 62 15.73 16.44 -2.76
CA GLN A 62 14.51 17.11 -2.32
C GLN A 62 13.25 16.45 -2.89
N ILE A 63 13.33 15.97 -4.13
CA ILE A 63 12.23 15.23 -4.76
C ILE A 63 12.03 13.89 -4.05
N GLU A 64 13.11 13.16 -3.78
CA GLU A 64 13.07 11.90 -3.04
C GLU A 64 12.47 12.08 -1.64
N ASP A 65 12.86 13.13 -0.92
CA ASP A 65 12.33 13.47 0.41
C ASP A 65 10.82 13.77 0.36
N LEU A 66 10.36 14.57 -0.61
CA LEU A 66 8.93 14.86 -0.81
C LEU A 66 8.14 13.61 -1.19
N TRP A 67 8.72 12.78 -2.06
CA TRP A 67 8.13 11.50 -2.43
C TRP A 67 7.99 10.58 -1.23
N LEU A 68 9.02 10.51 -0.39
CA LEU A 68 8.98 9.72 0.83
C LEU A 68 7.86 10.22 1.74
N LEU A 69 7.78 11.53 1.97
CA LEU A 69 6.75 12.14 2.83
C LEU A 69 5.33 11.88 2.31
N ARG A 70 5.12 12.08 1.01
CA ARG A 70 3.87 11.71 0.35
C ARG A 70 3.56 10.23 0.48
N GLU A 71 4.56 9.38 0.34
CA GLU A 71 4.39 7.94 0.48
C GLU A 71 3.98 7.57 1.91
N LYS A 72 4.52 8.22 2.96
CA LYS A 72 4.09 8.00 4.36
C LYS A 72 2.59 8.25 4.54
N GLU A 73 2.09 9.35 3.98
CA GLU A 73 0.68 9.75 4.08
C GLU A 73 -0.26 8.85 3.27
N LEU A 74 0.21 8.31 2.15
CA LEU A 74 -0.59 7.45 1.26
C LEU A 74 -0.51 5.97 1.59
N ILE A 75 0.47 5.54 2.41
CA ILE A 75 0.79 4.12 2.61
C ILE A 75 -0.42 3.34 3.13
N PHE A 76 -1.16 3.90 4.07
CA PHE A 76 -2.34 3.26 4.63
C PHE A 76 -3.62 3.63 3.86
N ARG A 77 -3.79 4.90 3.48
CA ARG A 77 -5.08 5.44 2.99
C ARG A 77 -5.68 4.80 1.73
N SER A 78 -4.88 4.24 0.83
CA SER A 78 -5.33 3.92 -0.54
C SER A 78 -4.92 2.55 -1.06
N ARG A 79 -4.28 1.72 -0.23
CA ARG A 79 -3.54 0.55 -0.72
C ARG A 79 -4.07 -0.73 -0.12
N SER A 80 -4.19 -1.74 -0.98
CA SER A 80 -4.43 -3.11 -0.55
C SER A 80 -3.09 -3.78 -0.22
N TRP A 81 -3.01 -4.30 0.99
CA TRP A 81 -1.86 -4.95 1.59
C TRP A 81 -2.15 -6.44 1.73
N ILE A 82 -1.19 -7.26 1.32
CA ILE A 82 -1.17 -8.70 1.56
C ILE A 82 -0.41 -8.95 2.85
N LEU A 83 -1.01 -9.68 3.78
CA LEU A 83 -0.42 -10.00 5.07
C LEU A 83 0.41 -11.29 5.04
N PHE A 84 1.55 -11.24 5.73
CA PHE A 84 2.43 -12.37 5.98
C PHE A 84 2.84 -12.39 7.46
N LYS A 85 2.91 -13.58 8.05
CA LYS A 85 3.46 -13.83 9.40
C LYS A 85 4.79 -14.55 9.25
N PHE A 86 5.74 -14.23 10.11
CA PHE A 86 7.00 -14.97 10.21
C PHE A 86 7.34 -15.21 11.68
N THR A 87 8.02 -16.32 11.94
CA THR A 87 8.58 -16.59 13.26
C THR A 87 9.71 -15.61 13.52
N LYS A 88 9.71 -14.97 14.70
CA LYS A 88 10.82 -14.11 15.11
C LYS A 88 12.12 -14.90 15.06
N ASN A 89 13.05 -14.47 14.23
CA ASN A 89 14.45 -14.77 14.51
C ASN A 89 14.90 -13.77 15.57
N SER A 90 15.64 -14.25 16.56
CA SER A 90 16.20 -13.49 17.68
C SER A 90 17.22 -12.42 17.27
N GLN A 91 17.40 -12.14 15.98
CA GLN A 91 18.29 -11.11 15.50
C GLN A 91 17.64 -9.73 15.64
N GLU A 92 18.05 -9.01 16.68
CA GLU A 92 17.88 -7.57 16.72
C GLU A 92 18.60 -6.96 15.52
N ILE A 93 17.85 -6.23 14.70
CA ILE A 93 18.41 -5.49 13.58
C ILE A 93 19.02 -4.22 14.12
N LYS A 94 20.36 -4.21 14.24
CA LYS A 94 21.08 -3.08 14.82
C LYS A 94 21.64 -2.09 13.78
N ASP A 95 21.73 -2.50 12.50
CA ASP A 95 22.35 -1.67 11.46
C ASP A 95 21.54 -1.66 10.15
N PHE A 96 20.78 -0.58 9.95
CA PHE A 96 20.00 -0.34 8.72
C PHE A 96 20.88 -0.11 7.49
N HIS A 97 22.07 0.47 7.65
CA HIS A 97 22.96 0.73 6.52
C HIS A 97 23.48 -0.57 5.93
N ASN A 98 23.84 -1.51 6.81
CA ASN A 98 24.23 -2.86 6.42
C ASN A 98 23.09 -3.57 5.65
N ILE A 99 21.84 -3.47 6.11
CA ILE A 99 20.71 -4.09 5.40
C ILE A 99 20.53 -3.51 3.99
N GLN A 100 20.59 -2.17 3.84
CA GLN A 100 20.49 -1.54 2.52
C GLN A 100 21.60 -2.06 1.59
N GLN A 101 22.83 -2.18 2.08
CA GLN A 101 23.93 -2.75 1.31
C GLN A 101 23.69 -4.21 0.93
N GLN A 102 23.14 -5.03 1.83
CA GLN A 102 22.79 -6.43 1.54
C GLN A 102 21.73 -6.56 0.45
N PHE A 103 20.70 -5.70 0.46
CA PHE A 103 19.72 -5.63 -0.64
C PHE A 103 20.37 -5.25 -1.97
N GLU A 104 21.25 -4.25 -1.96
CA GLU A 104 21.96 -3.84 -3.18
C GLU A 104 22.89 -4.94 -3.70
N GLN A 105 23.59 -5.65 -2.81
CA GLN A 105 24.45 -6.80 -3.16
C GLN A 105 23.62 -7.96 -3.72
N TYR A 106 22.44 -8.24 -3.17
CA TYR A 106 21.51 -9.22 -3.74
C TYR A 106 21.14 -8.86 -5.18
N LEU A 107 20.78 -7.60 -5.44
CA LEU A 107 20.44 -7.14 -6.78
C LEU A 107 21.60 -7.23 -7.76
N VAL A 108 22.84 -6.99 -7.31
CA VAL A 108 24.05 -7.13 -8.14
C VAL A 108 24.33 -8.59 -8.44
N SER A 109 24.40 -9.45 -7.41
CA SER A 109 24.75 -10.87 -7.55
C SER A 109 23.77 -11.64 -8.44
N HIS A 110 22.50 -11.24 -8.46
CA HIS A 110 21.47 -11.83 -9.31
C HIS A 110 21.26 -11.11 -10.65
N GLN A 111 22.13 -10.15 -11.01
CA GLN A 111 22.04 -9.36 -12.26
C GLN A 111 20.71 -8.58 -12.42
N LEU A 112 20.08 -8.21 -11.31
CA LEU A 112 18.80 -7.51 -11.27
C LEU A 112 18.94 -5.98 -11.19
N LYS A 113 20.11 -5.46 -10.83
CA LYS A 113 20.34 -4.02 -10.60
C LYS A 113 20.03 -3.11 -11.80
N PHE A 114 20.09 -3.63 -13.03
CA PHE A 114 19.79 -2.84 -14.24
C PHE A 114 18.32 -2.37 -14.31
N ASN A 115 17.40 -3.14 -13.73
CA ASN A 115 15.96 -2.89 -13.82
C ASN A 115 15.28 -2.65 -12.47
N ASN A 116 16.02 -2.78 -11.37
CA ASN A 116 15.46 -2.72 -10.04
C ASN A 116 16.36 -1.86 -9.15
N GLU A 117 15.73 -1.03 -8.34
CA GLU A 117 16.33 -0.25 -7.27
C GLU A 117 15.55 -0.55 -5.98
N ILE A 118 16.26 -0.61 -4.86
CA ILE A 118 15.65 -0.80 -3.55
C ILE A 118 16.01 0.41 -2.68
N LYS A 119 14.99 0.95 -2.03
CA LYS A 119 15.15 1.99 -1.01
C LYS A 119 14.56 1.50 0.31
N LEU A 120 15.35 1.62 1.38
CA LEU A 120 14.93 1.33 2.74
C LEU A 120 14.77 2.61 3.55
N TYR A 121 13.73 2.62 4.38
CA TYR A 121 13.46 3.68 5.32
C TYR A 121 12.89 3.09 6.60
N THR A 122 13.07 3.80 7.71
CA THR A 122 12.37 3.50 8.95
C THR A 122 11.09 4.34 9.00
N LEU A 123 9.96 3.69 9.21
CA LEU A 123 8.68 4.34 9.48
C LEU A 123 8.22 3.91 10.86
N ARG A 124 8.41 4.79 11.85
CA ARG A 124 8.13 4.50 13.27
C ARG A 124 8.91 3.25 13.72
N ASP A 125 8.19 2.18 14.09
CA ASP A 125 8.77 0.92 14.55
C ASP A 125 8.91 -0.14 13.44
N GLU A 126 8.77 0.28 12.18
CA GLU A 126 8.68 -0.62 11.03
C GLU A 126 9.71 -0.29 9.95
N ILE A 127 10.20 -1.34 9.30
CA ILE A 127 11.10 -1.22 8.15
C ILE A 127 10.25 -1.12 6.89
N TYR A 128 10.35 0.02 6.21
CA TYR A 128 9.75 0.23 4.91
C TYR A 128 10.75 -0.06 3.80
N ILE A 129 10.40 -1.02 2.94
CA ILE A 129 11.19 -1.40 1.78
C ILE A 129 10.37 -1.06 0.53
N ASN A 130 10.97 -0.27 -0.35
CA ASN A 130 10.39 0.11 -1.63
C ASN A 130 11.25 -0.43 -2.77
N LEU A 131 10.79 -1.51 -3.38
CA LEU A 131 11.37 -2.07 -4.60
C LEU A 131 10.79 -1.33 -5.80
N ILE A 132 11.60 -0.47 -6.39
CA ILE A 132 11.32 0.28 -7.60
C ILE A 132 11.81 -0.57 -8.76
N TYR A 133 10.96 -0.79 -9.76
CA TYR A 133 11.36 -1.50 -10.96
C TYR A 133 10.83 -0.82 -12.21
N HIS A 134 11.63 -0.88 -13.25
CA HIS A 134 11.28 -0.33 -14.54
C HIS A 134 10.57 -1.41 -15.37
N GLY A 135 9.36 -1.10 -15.81
CA GLY A 135 8.65 -1.91 -16.80
C GLY A 135 9.34 -1.90 -18.17
N PRO A 136 8.86 -2.70 -19.12
CA PRO A 136 9.40 -2.70 -20.49
C PRO A 136 9.34 -1.29 -21.09
N PHE A 137 10.32 -0.99 -21.95
CA PHE A 137 10.41 0.28 -22.65
C PHE A 137 9.12 0.54 -23.43
N ARG A 138 8.58 1.76 -23.31
CA ARG A 138 7.58 2.27 -24.24
C ARG A 138 8.22 3.43 -25.00
N LEU A 139 8.25 3.31 -26.32
CA LEU A 139 8.60 4.40 -27.21
C LEU A 139 7.36 5.27 -27.37
N TYR A 140 7.51 6.57 -27.13
CA TYR A 140 6.52 7.55 -27.50
C TYR A 140 7.15 8.50 -28.52
N GLU A 141 6.42 8.73 -29.60
CA GLU A 141 6.78 9.69 -30.64
C GLU A 141 6.40 11.09 -30.13
N GLU A 142 7.40 11.92 -29.84
CA GLU A 142 7.14 13.34 -29.51
C GLU A 142 7.02 14.16 -30.82
N ASN A 143 7.63 13.71 -31.93
CA ASN A 143 7.50 14.21 -33.31
C ASN A 143 8.02 13.16 -34.33
N ILE A 144 7.74 13.34 -35.63
CA ILE A 144 7.97 12.42 -36.79
C ILE A 144 9.36 11.74 -36.83
N TYR A 145 10.38 12.28 -36.15
CA TYR A 145 11.73 11.72 -36.09
C TYR A 145 12.35 11.60 -34.69
N ASP A 146 11.63 11.98 -33.61
CA ASP A 146 12.14 11.95 -32.24
C ASP A 146 11.30 11.01 -31.35
N PHE A 147 11.87 9.85 -31.05
CA PHE A 147 11.31 8.88 -30.12
C PHE A 147 11.91 9.06 -28.73
N LYS A 148 11.03 9.26 -27.74
CA LYS A 148 11.41 9.29 -26.34
C LYS A 148 11.16 7.92 -25.71
N VAL A 149 12.22 7.36 -25.14
CA VAL A 149 12.15 6.11 -24.39
C VAL A 149 11.65 6.44 -22.98
N ILE A 150 10.42 6.03 -22.66
CA ILE A 150 9.86 6.16 -21.32
C ILE A 150 9.69 4.77 -20.71
N ARG A 151 10.29 4.55 -19.54
CA ARG A 151 10.05 3.35 -18.75
C ARG A 151 8.96 3.64 -17.72
N SER A 152 7.87 2.86 -17.74
CA SER A 152 6.90 2.94 -16.65
C SER A 152 7.58 2.51 -15.34
N VAL A 153 7.55 3.37 -14.32
CA VAL A 153 8.11 3.05 -13.01
C VAL A 153 7.02 2.39 -12.17
N GLN A 154 7.24 1.13 -11.81
CA GLN A 154 6.36 0.37 -10.94
C GLN A 154 7.05 0.12 -9.59
N ARG A 155 6.25 -0.14 -8.56
CA ARG A 155 6.74 -0.26 -7.19
C ARG A 155 6.10 -1.44 -6.48
N ILE A 156 6.91 -2.21 -5.76
CA ILE A 156 6.45 -3.10 -4.70
C ILE A 156 6.88 -2.49 -3.37
N ARG A 157 5.94 -2.40 -2.46
CA ARG A 157 6.13 -1.82 -1.13
C ARG A 157 6.02 -2.92 -0.11
N CYS A 158 6.85 -2.86 0.91
CA CYS A 158 6.83 -3.78 2.02
C CYS A 158 7.00 -3.02 3.33
N LEU A 159 6.17 -3.33 4.32
CA LEU A 159 6.36 -2.90 5.70
C LEU A 159 6.65 -4.13 6.55
N ILE A 160 7.74 -4.10 7.31
CA ILE A 160 8.16 -5.19 8.19
C ILE A 160 8.10 -4.70 9.63
N ASN A 161 7.26 -5.36 10.43
CA ASN A 161 7.22 -5.18 11.87
C ASN A 161 7.89 -6.38 12.54
N LEU A 162 9.15 -6.22 12.92
CA LEU A 162 9.93 -7.29 13.55
C LEU A 162 9.39 -7.67 14.94
N LYS A 163 8.85 -6.69 15.66
CA LYS A 163 8.29 -6.89 17.01
C LYS A 163 7.02 -7.74 16.96
N LEU A 164 6.19 -7.57 15.94
CA LEU A 164 4.96 -8.36 15.76
C LEU A 164 5.17 -9.63 14.92
N GLY A 165 6.30 -9.75 14.20
CA GLY A 165 6.52 -10.85 13.27
C GLY A 165 5.58 -10.78 12.06
N ILE A 166 5.21 -9.56 11.65
CA ILE A 166 4.25 -9.30 10.57
C ILE A 166 4.93 -8.55 9.44
N LEU A 167 4.57 -8.92 8.22
CA LEU A 167 5.00 -8.30 7.00
C LEU A 167 3.78 -7.98 6.11
N ARG A 168 3.75 -6.75 5.59
CA ARG A 168 2.67 -6.25 4.73
C ARG A 168 3.25 -5.91 3.37
N MET A 169 2.70 -6.48 2.30
CA MET A 169 3.14 -6.18 0.93
C MET A 169 2.07 -5.53 0.09
N ASN A 170 2.45 -4.51 -0.68
CA ASN A 170 1.59 -3.89 -1.67
C ASN A 170 2.29 -3.89 -3.03
N GLY A 171 1.58 -4.38 -4.06
CA GLY A 171 2.10 -4.42 -5.41
C GLY A 171 1.15 -5.14 -6.36
N ARG A 172 1.29 -4.88 -7.66
CA ARG A 172 0.46 -5.54 -8.70
C ARG A 172 1.13 -6.77 -9.31
N SER A 173 2.46 -6.82 -9.31
CA SER A 173 3.21 -7.89 -9.96
C SER A 173 3.55 -9.00 -8.95
N LEU A 174 2.90 -10.16 -9.10
CA LEU A 174 3.14 -11.33 -8.25
C LEU A 174 4.60 -11.81 -8.32
N SER A 175 5.23 -11.78 -9.50
CA SER A 175 6.63 -12.17 -9.65
C SER A 175 7.57 -11.23 -8.91
N LYS A 176 7.27 -9.93 -8.89
CA LYS A 176 8.06 -8.93 -8.15
C LYS A 176 7.80 -8.98 -6.64
N ILE A 177 6.58 -9.32 -6.22
CA ILE A 177 6.25 -9.64 -4.82
C ILE A 177 7.09 -10.84 -4.37
N GLN A 178 7.10 -11.93 -5.14
CA GLN A 178 7.87 -13.12 -4.82
C GLN A 178 9.37 -12.84 -4.77
N LEU A 179 9.88 -12.04 -5.71
CA LEU A 179 11.27 -11.60 -5.72
C LEU A 179 11.63 -10.86 -4.42
N LEU A 180 10.80 -9.91 -3.99
CA LEU A 180 11.05 -9.18 -2.74
C LEU A 180 10.95 -10.09 -1.50
N LEU A 181 10.00 -11.04 -1.47
CA LEU A 181 9.92 -12.04 -0.41
C LEU A 181 11.18 -12.91 -0.32
N ASN A 182 11.74 -13.32 -1.46
CA ASN A 182 12.99 -14.10 -1.48
C ASN A 182 14.16 -13.29 -0.92
N MET A 183 14.29 -12.02 -1.33
CA MET A 183 15.31 -11.13 -0.77
C MET A 183 15.16 -10.98 0.74
N ILE A 184 13.92 -10.76 1.21
CA ILE A 184 13.64 -10.62 2.64
C ILE A 184 14.00 -11.90 3.39
N LYS A 185 13.68 -13.06 2.83
CA LYS A 185 14.01 -14.36 3.44
C LYS A 185 15.51 -14.57 3.58
N GLU A 186 16.29 -14.18 2.57
CA GLU A 186 17.74 -14.32 2.60
C GLU A 186 18.39 -13.32 3.57
N ILE A 187 18.02 -12.05 3.46
CA ILE A 187 18.64 -10.94 4.19
C ILE A 187 18.27 -10.95 5.68
N PHE A 188 17.00 -11.20 6.00
CA PHE A 188 16.54 -11.23 7.39
C PHE A 188 16.53 -12.65 7.98
N GLY A 189 16.80 -13.68 7.18
CA GLY A 189 16.72 -15.08 7.59
C GLY A 189 15.31 -15.56 7.98
N ILE A 190 14.26 -14.78 7.67
CA ILE A 190 12.88 -15.09 8.07
C ILE A 190 12.17 -15.91 6.98
N ASN A 191 11.14 -16.68 7.36
CA ASN A 191 10.32 -17.41 6.39
C ASN A 191 8.87 -16.91 6.42
N PRO A 192 8.51 -15.87 5.65
CA PRO A 192 7.17 -15.30 5.65
C PRO A 192 6.16 -16.30 5.09
N LYS A 193 5.07 -16.52 5.83
CA LYS A 193 3.91 -17.29 5.41
C LYS A 193 2.73 -16.36 5.25
N LYS A 194 2.06 -16.43 4.10
CA LYS A 194 0.87 -15.63 3.84
C LYS A 194 -0.21 -15.96 4.87
N ILE A 195 -0.85 -14.94 5.43
CA ILE A 195 -1.94 -15.09 6.41
C ILE A 195 -3.28 -15.09 5.64
N PRO A 196 -3.99 -16.23 5.54
CA PRO A 196 -5.39 -16.18 5.14
C PRO A 196 -6.20 -15.51 6.25
N ILE A 197 -7.19 -14.70 5.90
CA ILE A 197 -8.09 -14.11 6.89
C ILE A 197 -9.29 -15.05 7.02
N PRO A 198 -9.52 -15.65 8.20
CA PRO A 198 -10.68 -16.52 8.42
C PRO A 198 -12.00 -15.79 8.22
N ALA A 199 -13.03 -16.54 7.80
CA ALA A 199 -14.36 -15.99 7.57
C ALA A 199 -15.01 -15.39 8.83
N TYR A 200 -14.64 -15.86 10.03
CA TYR A 200 -15.16 -15.31 11.29
C TYR A 200 -14.64 -13.88 11.54
N ILE A 201 -13.37 -13.59 11.23
CA ILE A 201 -12.82 -12.22 11.30
C ILE A 201 -13.58 -11.28 10.37
N ILE A 202 -13.89 -11.75 9.16
CA ILE A 202 -14.70 -10.98 8.20
C ILE A 202 -16.11 -10.76 8.76
N SER A 203 -16.70 -11.77 9.42
CA SER A 203 -17.99 -11.63 10.07
C SER A 203 -17.99 -10.62 11.21
N ASP A 204 -16.94 -10.58 12.03
CA ASP A 204 -16.82 -9.63 13.14
C ASP A 204 -16.59 -8.21 12.62
N PHE A 205 -15.74 -8.06 11.60
CA PHE A 205 -15.59 -6.80 10.86
C PHE A 205 -16.95 -6.27 10.37
N ILE A 206 -17.81 -7.12 9.79
CA ILE A 206 -19.14 -6.70 9.32
C ILE A 206 -20.07 -6.22 10.45
N LYS A 207 -19.97 -6.79 11.65
CA LYS A 207 -20.79 -6.39 12.80
C LYS A 207 -20.38 -5.00 13.30
N ASP A 208 -19.07 -4.76 13.35
CA ASP A 208 -18.47 -3.58 13.93
C ASP A 208 -18.48 -2.38 12.96
N GLU A 209 -18.37 -2.64 11.66
CA GLU A 209 -18.26 -1.60 10.63
C GLU A 209 -19.59 -1.34 9.94
N LYS A 210 -20.02 -0.08 9.95
CA LYS A 210 -21.23 0.38 9.24
C LYS A 210 -20.97 1.76 8.62
N PRO A 211 -21.38 2.00 7.37
CA PRO A 211 -22.12 1.10 6.49
C PRO A 211 -21.21 0.13 5.72
N ILE A 212 -21.71 -1.08 5.47
CA ILE A 212 -21.07 -2.05 4.57
C ILE A 212 -21.59 -1.83 3.15
N LYS A 213 -20.67 -1.60 2.22
CA LYS A 213 -20.98 -1.34 0.80
C LYS A 213 -20.95 -2.57 -0.07
N LYS A 214 -20.22 -3.60 0.32
CA LYS A 214 -20.11 -4.84 -0.44
C LYS A 214 -19.85 -6.05 0.45
N LEU A 215 -20.50 -7.15 0.11
CA LEU A 215 -20.30 -8.46 0.71
C LEU A 215 -20.17 -9.53 -0.38
N ILE A 216 -19.25 -10.48 -0.19
CA ILE A 216 -19.15 -11.67 -1.03
C ILE A 216 -19.17 -12.92 -0.15
N VAL A 217 -20.05 -13.86 -0.50
CA VAL A 217 -20.18 -15.18 0.11
C VAL A 217 -19.93 -16.25 -0.94
N THR A 218 -19.18 -17.29 -0.58
CA THR A 218 -19.05 -18.47 -1.44
C THR A 218 -20.22 -19.42 -1.21
N CYS A 219 -20.72 -20.00 -2.30
CA CYS A 219 -21.82 -20.95 -2.29
C CYS A 219 -21.25 -22.35 -2.51
N PRO A 220 -21.10 -23.18 -1.47
CA PRO A 220 -20.69 -24.56 -1.64
C PRO A 220 -21.80 -25.33 -2.36
N ARG A 221 -21.41 -26.26 -3.24
CA ARG A 221 -22.32 -27.07 -4.09
C ARG A 221 -23.36 -27.89 -3.32
N MET A 222 -23.24 -27.96 -1.99
CA MET A 222 -24.11 -28.73 -1.11
C MET A 222 -25.35 -27.97 -0.63
N VAL A 223 -25.47 -26.66 -0.91
CA VAL A 223 -26.65 -25.88 -0.50
C VAL A 223 -27.73 -25.94 -1.59
N GLY A 224 -28.84 -26.62 -1.28
CA GLY A 224 -30.01 -26.69 -2.16
C GLY A 224 -30.53 -25.31 -2.52
N GLY A 225 -30.93 -25.11 -3.79
CA GLY A 225 -31.36 -23.81 -4.33
C GLY A 225 -30.24 -22.92 -4.88
N PHE A 226 -28.97 -23.26 -4.66
CA PHE A 226 -27.81 -22.53 -5.19
C PHE A 226 -26.88 -23.41 -6.05
N SER A 227 -27.41 -24.52 -6.58
CA SER A 227 -26.64 -25.41 -7.46
C SER A 227 -26.16 -24.66 -8.71
N GLY A 228 -24.85 -24.74 -9.00
CA GLY A 228 -24.22 -24.01 -10.09
C GLY A 228 -23.84 -22.56 -9.78
N ILE A 229 -24.23 -22.02 -8.62
CA ILE A 229 -23.81 -20.69 -8.16
C ILE A 229 -22.54 -20.86 -7.33
N GLU A 230 -21.46 -20.20 -7.72
CA GLU A 230 -20.18 -20.25 -6.99
C GLU A 230 -20.09 -19.20 -5.88
N LYS A 231 -20.72 -18.04 -6.08
CA LYS A 231 -20.67 -16.91 -5.17
C LYS A 231 -21.90 -16.03 -5.28
N ILE A 232 -22.29 -15.42 -4.16
CA ILE A 232 -23.26 -14.33 -4.09
C ILE A 232 -22.47 -13.04 -3.81
N VAL A 233 -22.71 -12.02 -4.63
CA VAL A 233 -22.11 -10.69 -4.49
C VAL A 233 -23.23 -9.69 -4.27
N VAL A 234 -23.18 -8.95 -3.17
CA VAL A 234 -24.16 -7.91 -2.86
C VAL A 234 -23.43 -6.58 -2.74
N GLU A 235 -23.91 -5.57 -3.46
CA GLU A 235 -23.31 -4.22 -3.52
C GLU A 235 -24.39 -3.15 -3.35
N GLY A 236 -24.07 -2.08 -2.62
CA GLY A 236 -25.00 -0.97 -2.36
C GLY A 236 -24.45 0.05 -1.38
N PRO A 237 -25.22 1.10 -1.04
CA PRO A 237 -24.80 2.09 -0.04
C PRO A 237 -24.77 1.53 1.38
N ASN A 238 -25.70 0.62 1.70
CA ASN A 238 -25.72 -0.17 2.94
C ASN A 238 -26.32 -1.56 2.66
N VAL A 239 -25.46 -2.53 2.41
CA VAL A 239 -25.84 -3.90 2.03
C VAL A 239 -26.57 -4.62 3.17
N VAL A 240 -26.13 -4.45 4.41
CA VAL A 240 -26.73 -5.14 5.56
C VAL A 240 -28.19 -4.72 5.72
N GLU A 241 -28.44 -3.40 5.75
CA GLU A 241 -29.79 -2.85 5.82
C GLU A 241 -30.64 -3.19 4.58
N GLY A 242 -30.04 -3.11 3.39
CA GLY A 242 -30.70 -3.49 2.14
C GLY A 242 -31.20 -4.93 2.16
N LEU A 243 -30.38 -5.88 2.65
CA LEU A 243 -30.77 -7.28 2.78
C LEU A 243 -31.90 -7.48 3.80
N TYR A 244 -31.87 -6.77 4.93
CA TYR A 244 -32.98 -6.80 5.90
C TYR A 244 -34.29 -6.31 5.28
N ASN A 245 -34.25 -5.22 4.49
CA ASN A 245 -35.43 -4.66 3.82
C ASN A 245 -35.96 -5.57 2.70
N LEU A 246 -35.08 -6.20 1.92
CA LEU A 246 -35.50 -7.17 0.90
C LEU A 246 -36.17 -8.39 1.54
N GLN A 247 -35.63 -8.86 2.67
CA GLN A 247 -36.19 -9.99 3.40
C GLN A 247 -37.56 -9.64 4.01
N SER A 248 -37.72 -8.46 4.61
CA SER A 248 -38.99 -8.05 5.21
C SER A 248 -40.11 -7.91 4.17
N ARG A 249 -39.76 -7.56 2.93
CA ARG A 249 -40.67 -7.55 1.77
C ARG A 249 -40.83 -8.92 1.09
N GLN A 250 -40.18 -9.96 1.60
CA GLN A 250 -40.17 -11.33 1.05
C GLN A 250 -39.63 -11.43 -0.39
N GLU A 251 -38.80 -10.48 -0.83
CA GLU A 251 -38.22 -10.45 -2.17
C GLU A 251 -37.01 -11.38 -2.31
N ILE A 252 -36.38 -11.75 -1.18
CA ILE A 252 -35.29 -12.72 -1.13
C ILE A 252 -35.58 -13.78 -0.06
N PRO A 253 -35.19 -15.03 -0.29
CA PRO A 253 -35.42 -16.11 0.67
C PRO A 253 -34.37 -16.16 1.79
N PHE A 254 -33.33 -15.31 1.74
CA PHE A 254 -32.20 -15.36 2.68
C PHE A 254 -32.03 -14.03 3.44
N SER A 255 -31.79 -14.13 4.75
CA SER A 255 -31.40 -13.01 5.60
C SER A 255 -29.90 -12.77 5.56
N PHE A 256 -29.42 -11.68 6.18
CA PHE A 256 -27.99 -11.51 6.46
C PHE A 256 -27.39 -12.71 7.21
N GLN A 257 -28.12 -13.27 8.19
CA GLN A 257 -27.74 -14.50 8.89
C GLN A 257 -27.90 -15.74 8.01
N GLY A 258 -28.87 -15.73 7.09
CA GLY A 258 -29.07 -16.76 6.07
C GLY A 258 -27.90 -16.87 5.12
N LEU A 259 -27.31 -15.74 4.71
CA LEU A 259 -26.07 -15.72 3.91
C LEU A 259 -24.89 -16.38 4.63
N GLN A 260 -24.78 -16.23 5.96
CA GLN A 260 -23.76 -16.94 6.75
C GLN A 260 -23.94 -18.46 6.70
N LYS A 261 -25.18 -18.93 6.55
CA LYS A 261 -25.52 -20.35 6.41
C LYS A 261 -25.30 -20.87 5.00
N VAL A 262 -25.32 -20.00 3.99
CA VAL A 262 -25.01 -20.37 2.59
C VAL A 262 -23.54 -20.76 2.49
N GLY A 263 -22.63 -19.98 3.07
CA GLY A 263 -21.23 -20.36 3.12
C GLY A 263 -20.33 -19.29 3.71
N PRO A 264 -19.00 -19.49 3.68
CA PRO A 264 -18.09 -18.57 4.33
C PRO A 264 -18.02 -17.23 3.58
N TRP A 265 -17.95 -16.16 4.37
CA TRP A 265 -17.62 -14.83 3.87
C TRP A 265 -16.23 -14.83 3.25
N THR A 266 -16.11 -14.24 2.08
CA THR A 266 -14.84 -14.16 1.36
C THR A 266 -14.35 -12.74 1.15
N GLU A 267 -15.25 -11.76 1.18
CA GLU A 267 -14.91 -10.34 1.12
C GLU A 267 -15.97 -9.49 1.80
N ALA A 268 -15.53 -8.46 2.52
CA ALA A 268 -16.38 -7.37 2.99
C ALA A 268 -15.69 -6.02 2.72
N LYS A 269 -16.48 -5.00 2.40
CA LYS A 269 -15.98 -3.64 2.16
C LYS A 269 -16.92 -2.58 2.72
N SER A 270 -16.38 -1.64 3.47
CA SER A 270 -17.00 -0.40 3.93
C SER A 270 -16.44 0.80 3.17
N ASN A 271 -16.69 2.02 3.66
CA ASN A 271 -16.01 3.23 3.18
C ASN A 271 -14.54 3.25 3.57
N SER A 272 -14.25 2.80 4.79
CA SER A 272 -12.95 2.89 5.43
C SER A 272 -12.09 1.66 5.15
N ALA A 273 -12.69 0.50 4.90
CA ALA A 273 -11.93 -0.74 4.85
C ALA A 273 -12.45 -1.76 3.83
N ARG A 274 -11.57 -2.66 3.41
CA ARG A 274 -11.87 -3.86 2.63
C ARG A 274 -11.02 -5.00 3.17
N ILE A 275 -11.64 -6.14 3.41
CA ILE A 275 -11.00 -7.35 3.90
C ILE A 275 -11.39 -8.53 3.00
N THR A 276 -10.43 -9.40 2.72
CA THR A 276 -10.66 -10.60 1.92
C THR A 276 -10.09 -11.84 2.60
N ASN A 277 -10.69 -13.00 2.38
CA ASN A 277 -10.18 -14.27 2.90
C ASN A 277 -8.82 -14.65 2.32
N ARG A 278 -8.40 -14.00 1.23
CA ARG A 278 -7.08 -14.14 0.61
C ARG A 278 -5.98 -13.37 1.36
N GLY A 279 -6.26 -12.77 2.51
CA GLY A 279 -5.26 -12.01 3.27
C GLY A 279 -4.99 -10.61 2.73
N GLU A 280 -5.84 -10.12 1.82
CA GLU A 280 -5.78 -8.73 1.36
C GLU A 280 -6.61 -7.85 2.28
N ILE A 281 -5.97 -6.81 2.82
CA ILE A 281 -6.59 -5.77 3.64
C ILE A 281 -6.36 -4.42 2.98
N GLN A 282 -7.35 -3.54 2.98
CA GLN A 282 -7.19 -2.14 2.61
C GLN A 282 -7.92 -1.35 3.67
N ILE A 283 -7.25 -0.46 4.37
CA ILE A 283 -7.82 0.26 5.51
C ILE A 283 -7.37 1.70 5.40
N SER A 284 -8.31 2.64 5.33
CA SER A 284 -8.05 4.05 5.14
C SER A 284 -7.58 4.75 6.41
N ASP A 285 -7.84 4.13 7.56
CA ASP A 285 -7.58 4.67 8.89
C ASP A 285 -6.64 3.77 9.71
N GLU A 286 -5.76 4.40 10.46
CA GLU A 286 -4.68 3.73 11.18
C GLU A 286 -5.17 2.95 12.40
N SER A 287 -6.12 3.51 13.15
CA SER A 287 -6.69 2.86 14.35
C SER A 287 -7.42 1.54 14.00
N HIS A 288 -8.10 1.54 12.85
CA HIS A 288 -8.75 0.34 12.31
C HIS A 288 -7.74 -0.71 11.85
N GLN A 289 -6.53 -0.30 11.45
CA GLN A 289 -5.49 -1.22 11.04
C GLN A 289 -4.87 -1.96 12.22
N GLU A 290 -4.57 -1.26 13.32
CA GLU A 290 -4.04 -1.90 14.53
C GLU A 290 -5.05 -2.93 15.07
N ARG A 291 -6.32 -2.54 15.20
CA ARG A 291 -7.38 -3.46 15.63
C ARG A 291 -7.50 -4.69 14.73
N LEU A 292 -7.43 -4.51 13.41
CA LEU A 292 -7.50 -5.66 12.50
C LEU A 292 -6.27 -6.56 12.64
N LEU A 293 -5.08 -5.99 12.85
CA LEU A 293 -3.86 -6.76 13.09
C LEU A 293 -3.92 -7.53 14.41
N ASP A 294 -4.57 -6.98 15.44
CA ASP A 294 -4.80 -7.68 16.71
C ASP A 294 -5.74 -8.88 16.51
N MET A 295 -6.88 -8.69 15.83
CA MET A 295 -7.83 -9.78 15.52
C MET A 295 -7.20 -10.94 14.71
N ILE A 296 -6.12 -10.67 13.97
CA ILE A 296 -5.43 -11.65 13.13
C ILE A 296 -4.30 -12.36 13.91
N GLN A 297 -3.83 -11.79 15.02
CA GLN A 297 -2.76 -12.37 15.84
C GLN A 297 -3.27 -13.42 16.83
N ASP A 298 -4.51 -13.27 17.30
CA ASP A 298 -5.25 -14.21 18.15
C ASP A 298 -5.71 -15.47 17.39
#